data_AF-A0A1J7CNE5-F1
#
_entry.id   AF-A0A1J7CNE5-F1
#
_cell.length_a   1.000
_cell.length_b   1.000
_cell.length_c   1.000
_cell.angle_alpha   90.00
_cell.angle_beta   90.00
_cell.angle_gamma   90.00
#
_symmetry.space_group_name_H-M   'P 1'
#
loop_
_entity.id
_entity.type
_entity.pdbx_description
1 polymer ?
#
loop_
_entity_poly.entity_id
_entity_poly.type
_entity_poly.pdbx_seq_one_letter_code
_entity_poly.pdbx_strand_id
1 'polypeptide(L)'
;MKKKIAVVNFLMSFAVLFAMLFQTVHSYEHILRQASEKRCDHKYIPGQKEITHSHSVDANCHICHFAFSTFIANSFQAFSFHKTVVETSYTFLYFEGISTFFKGSLFALRAPPAIL
;
A
#
# COMPACT_ATOMS: atom_id res chain seq x y z
N MET A 1 13.01 -2.43 10.21
CA MET A 1 11.56 -2.22 10.06
C MET A 1 10.99 -1.20 11.07
N LYS A 2 11.33 -1.30 12.37
CA LYS A 2 10.85 -0.37 13.42
C LYS A 2 11.11 1.13 13.18
N LYS A 3 12.30 1.49 12.65
CA LYS A 3 12.64 2.89 12.34
C LYS A 3 11.78 3.48 11.20
N LYS A 4 11.42 2.68 10.19
CA LYS A 4 10.55 3.13 9.09
C LYS A 4 9.12 3.37 9.58
N ILE A 5 8.62 2.49 10.46
CA ILE A 5 7.30 2.64 11.08
C ILE A 5 7.26 3.89 11.98
N ALA A 6 8.32 4.17 12.73
CA ALA A 6 8.40 5.38 13.56
C ALA A 6 8.31 6.67 12.72
N VAL A 7 8.97 6.71 11.55
CA VAL A 7 8.88 7.85 10.62
C VAL A 7 7.47 8.00 10.07
N VAL A 8 6.83 6.90 9.65
CA VAL A 8 5.44 6.95 9.14
C VAL A 8 4.48 7.45 10.22
N ASN A 9 4.60 6.96 11.45
CA ASN A 9 3.77 7.41 12.56
C ASN A 9 3.99 8.89 12.87
N PHE A 10 5.24 9.36 12.87
CA PHE A 10 5.55 10.77 13.08
C PHE A 10 4.94 11.65 11.98
N LEU A 11 5.10 11.26 10.70
CA LEU A 11 4.53 12.00 9.57
C LEU A 11 3.01 12.02 9.63
N MET A 12 2.37 10.92 10.03
CA MET A 12 0.92 10.85 10.19
C MET A 12 0.44 11.83 11.27
N SER A 13 1.07 11.82 12.45
CA SER A 13 0.73 12.75 13.54
C SER A 13 0.98 14.20 13.13
N PHE A 14 2.08 14.47 12.44
CA PHE A 14 2.39 15.81 11.93
C PHE A 14 1.35 16.29 10.91
N ALA A 15 0.93 15.43 9.98
CA ALA A 15 -0.09 15.77 8.99
C ALA A 15 -1.44 16.10 9.65
N VAL A 16 -1.83 15.36 10.70
CA VAL A 16 -3.04 15.64 11.47
C VAL A 16 -2.96 17.01 12.15
N LEU A 17 -1.85 17.32 12.82
CA LEU A 17 -1.64 18.62 13.46
C LEU A 17 -1.64 19.76 12.43
N PHE A 18 -1.00 19.54 11.28
CA PHE A 18 -0.96 20.52 10.20
C PHE A 18 -2.35 20.79 9.63
N ALA A 19 -3.17 19.75 9.41
CA ALA A 19 -4.55 19.89 8.94
C ALA A 19 -5.41 20.72 9.92
N MET A 20 -5.30 20.44 11.23
CA MET A 20 -6.00 21.20 12.27
C MET A 20 -5.55 22.68 12.30
N LEU A 21 -4.25 22.94 12.19
CA LEU A 21 -3.73 24.31 12.18
C LEU A 21 -4.17 25.08 10.93
N PHE A 22 -4.10 24.46 9.76
CA PHE A 22 -4.51 25.10 8.51
C PHE A 22 -5.98 25.51 8.54
N GLN A 23 -6.85 24.63 9.04
CA GLN A 23 -8.27 24.92 9.16
C GLN A 23 -8.55 26.09 10.12
N THR A 24 -7.85 26.16 11.25
CA THR A 24 -8.04 27.26 12.21
C THR A 24 -7.60 28.60 11.61
N VAL A 25 -6.44 28.65 10.95
CA VAL A 25 -5.96 29.88 10.28
C VAL A 25 -6.94 30.34 9.19
N HIS A 26 -7.46 29.41 8.37
CA HIS A 26 -8.45 29.76 7.35
C HIS A 26 -9.77 30.28 7.94
N SER A 27 -10.19 29.73 9.08
CA SER A 27 -11.37 30.23 9.81
C SER A 27 -11.19 31.67 10.28
N TYR A 28 -9.99 32.05 10.75
CA TYR A 28 -9.68 33.43 11.13
C TYR A 28 -9.78 34.41 9.95
N GLU A 29 -9.34 34.02 8.76
CA GLU A 29 -9.49 34.85 7.55
C GLU A 29 -10.97 35.16 7.27
N HIS A 30 -11.85 34.16 7.38
CA HIS A 30 -13.29 34.35 7.20
C HIS A 30 -13.89 35.29 8.25
N ILE A 31 -13.49 35.14 9.52
CA ILE A 31 -13.95 36.03 10.61
C ILE A 31 -13.51 37.48 10.33
N LEU A 32 -12.26 37.68 9.91
CA LEU A 32 -11.75 39.01 9.58
C LEU A 32 -12.46 39.61 8.37
N ARG A 33 -12.71 38.81 7.33
CA ARG A 33 -13.50 39.24 6.17
C ARG A 33 -14.90 39.65 6.59
N GLN A 34 -15.60 38.83 7.36
CA GLN A 34 -16.94 39.14 7.87
C GLN A 34 -16.96 40.39 8.77
N ALA A 35 -15.93 40.61 9.57
CA ALA A 35 -15.80 41.81 10.40
C ALA A 35 -15.50 43.08 9.57
N SER A 36 -14.79 42.94 8.45
CA SER A 36 -14.47 44.04 7.52
C SER A 36 -15.60 44.33 6.51
N GLU A 37 -16.47 43.35 6.27
CA GLU A 37 -17.59 43.47 5.35
C GLU A 37 -18.61 44.45 5.93
N LYS A 38 -19.00 45.44 5.12
CA LYS A 38 -20.00 46.42 5.56
C LYS A 38 -21.35 45.73 5.69
N ARG A 39 -21.90 45.74 6.89
CA ARG A 39 -23.27 45.29 7.18
C ARG A 39 -24.25 46.15 6.38
N CYS A 40 -24.75 45.63 5.26
CA CYS A 40 -25.77 46.30 4.44
C CYS A 40 -27.16 45.82 4.86
N ASP A 41 -27.90 46.65 5.61
CA ASP A 41 -29.31 46.41 5.91
C ASP A 41 -30.17 47.02 4.79
N HIS A 42 -30.61 46.20 3.84
CA HIS A 42 -31.50 46.67 2.76
C HIS A 42 -32.92 46.85 3.29
N LYS A 43 -33.42 48.08 3.21
CA LYS A 43 -34.86 48.34 3.34
C LYS A 43 -35.51 47.97 2.01
N TYR A 44 -36.30 46.91 1.99
CA TYR A 44 -36.99 46.45 0.77
C TYR A 44 -38.00 47.51 0.30
N ILE A 45 -37.74 48.11 -0.87
CA ILE A 45 -38.67 49.00 -1.57
C ILE A 45 -39.19 48.27 -2.81
N PRO A 46 -40.52 48.06 -2.96
CA PRO A 46 -41.07 47.35 -4.11
C PRO A 46 -40.73 48.09 -5.42
N GLY A 47 -40.04 47.40 -6.33
CA GLY A 47 -39.65 47.94 -7.64
C GLY A 47 -38.19 48.39 -7.77
N GLN A 48 -37.44 48.55 -6.66
CA GLN A 48 -36.02 48.84 -6.67
C GLN A 48 -35.23 47.60 -6.24
N LYS A 49 -34.91 46.73 -7.22
CA LYS A 49 -34.00 45.61 -7.01
C LYS A 49 -32.57 46.11 -7.22
N GLU A 50 -31.83 46.32 -6.15
CA GLU A 50 -30.41 46.68 -6.23
C GLU A 50 -29.56 45.42 -6.48
N ILE A 51 -28.88 45.37 -7.63
CA ILE A 51 -27.96 44.26 -8.03
C ILE A 51 -26.52 44.57 -7.56
N THR A 52 -26.35 45.39 -6.52
CA THR A 52 -25.05 45.99 -6.18
C THR A 52 -24.22 45.15 -5.22
N HIS A 53 -24.78 44.08 -4.65
CA HIS A 53 -24.06 43.18 -3.76
C HIS A 53 -24.70 41.78 -3.83
N SER A 54 -23.87 40.74 -3.79
CA SER A 54 -24.34 39.36 -3.65
C SER A 54 -24.46 39.03 -2.17
N HIS A 55 -25.61 38.51 -1.72
CA HIS A 55 -25.78 37.93 -0.37
C HIS A 55 -25.05 36.59 -0.20
N SER A 56 -24.30 36.14 -1.22
CA SER A 56 -23.49 34.94 -1.13
C SER A 56 -22.17 35.21 -0.38
N VAL A 57 -22.25 35.69 0.86
CA VAL A 57 -21.20 35.34 1.81
C VAL A 57 -21.39 33.85 2.02
N ASP A 58 -20.50 33.07 1.41
CA ASP A 58 -20.47 31.61 1.41
C ASP A 58 -20.67 31.09 2.84
N ALA A 59 -21.93 30.86 3.23
CA ALA A 59 -22.28 30.54 4.62
C ALA A 59 -21.69 29.19 5.05
N ASN A 60 -21.27 28.37 4.08
CA ASN A 60 -20.79 27.02 4.27
C ASN A 60 -19.45 26.81 3.57
N CYS A 61 -18.36 27.31 4.17
CA CYS A 61 -17.02 26.95 3.73
C CYS A 61 -16.75 25.46 4.01
N HIS A 62 -16.63 24.63 2.97
CA HIS A 62 -16.37 23.19 3.10
C HIS A 62 -15.06 22.84 3.85
N ILE A 63 -14.10 23.76 3.89
CA ILE A 63 -12.84 23.59 4.63
C ILE A 63 -13.08 23.78 6.14
N CYS A 64 -13.84 24.81 6.52
CA CYS A 64 -14.16 25.09 7.93
C CYS A 64 -15.24 24.14 8.48
N HIS A 65 -16.20 23.73 7.65
CA HIS A 65 -17.29 22.81 7.95
C HIS A 65 -16.97 21.35 7.60
N PHE A 66 -15.78 20.87 7.96
CA PHE A 66 -15.45 19.46 7.83
C PHE A 66 -16.07 18.65 8.98
N ALA A 67 -16.57 17.44 8.68
CA ALA A 67 -17.06 16.49 9.67
C ALA A 67 -16.49 15.11 9.37
N PHE A 68 -16.03 14.40 10.41
CA PHE A 68 -15.67 13.00 10.28
C PHE A 68 -16.94 12.16 10.20
N SER A 69 -17.12 11.45 9.09
CA SER A 69 -18.15 10.43 8.99
C SER A 69 -17.72 9.18 9.76
N THR A 70 -18.69 8.49 10.37
CA THR A 70 -18.42 7.23 11.06
C THR A 70 -17.86 6.21 10.09
N PHE A 71 -16.73 5.60 10.44
CA PHE A 71 -16.12 4.53 9.66
C PHE A 71 -17.09 3.35 9.50
N ILE A 72 -17.47 3.03 8.27
CA ILE A 72 -18.24 1.83 7.94
C ILE A 72 -17.21 0.74 7.60
N ALA A 73 -17.07 -0.23 8.50
CA ALA A 73 -16.18 -1.37 8.27
C ALA A 73 -16.67 -2.17 7.05
N ASN A 74 -15.88 -2.22 5.99
CA ASN A 74 -16.19 -3.06 4.83
C ASN A 74 -15.99 -4.53 5.20
N SER A 75 -16.93 -5.40 4.82
CA SER A 75 -16.77 -6.85 5.02
C SER A 75 -15.77 -7.38 3.99
N PHE A 76 -14.54 -7.61 4.43
CA PHE A 76 -13.53 -8.22 3.57
C PHE A 76 -13.83 -9.73 3.44
N GLN A 77 -14.05 -10.21 2.21
CA GLN A 77 -14.04 -11.65 1.94
C GLN A 77 -12.58 -12.13 1.83
N ALA A 78 -12.20 -13.06 2.71
CA ALA A 78 -10.90 -13.71 2.63
C ALA A 78 -10.97 -14.84 1.60
N PHE A 79 -10.05 -14.84 0.63
CA PHE A 79 -9.88 -15.95 -0.30
C PHE A 79 -9.03 -17.04 0.34
N SER A 80 -9.56 -18.27 0.38
CA SER A 80 -8.81 -19.44 0.81
C SER A 80 -8.16 -20.12 -0.40
N PHE A 81 -6.84 -20.20 -0.42
CA PHE A 81 -6.10 -20.92 -1.44
C PHE A 81 -5.84 -22.35 -0.95
N HIS A 82 -6.39 -23.33 -1.67
CA HIS A 82 -6.05 -24.74 -1.43
C HIS A 82 -4.82 -25.12 -2.26
N LYS A 83 -3.74 -25.52 -1.58
CA LYS A 83 -2.54 -26.03 -2.24
C LYS A 83 -2.79 -27.47 -2.67
N THR A 84 -2.85 -27.73 -3.97
CA THR A 84 -2.88 -29.08 -4.50
C THR A 84 -1.53 -29.75 -4.24
N VAL A 85 -1.52 -30.75 -3.36
CA VAL A 85 -0.34 -31.60 -3.13
C VAL A 85 -0.37 -32.69 -4.19
N VAL A 86 0.57 -32.65 -5.13
CA VAL A 86 0.79 -33.71 -6.10
C VAL A 86 1.88 -34.60 -5.53
N GLU A 87 1.51 -35.83 -5.16
CA GLU A 87 2.47 -36.87 -4.76
C GLU A 87 3.29 -37.27 -6.00
N THR A 88 4.53 -36.81 -6.08
CA THR A 88 5.47 -37.25 -7.11
C THR A 88 6.14 -38.55 -6.67
N SER A 89 5.88 -39.66 -7.36
CA SER A 89 6.60 -40.90 -7.14
C SER A 89 8.02 -40.80 -7.72
N TYR A 90 9.02 -40.97 -6.87
CA TYR A 90 10.42 -41.01 -7.28
C TYR A 90 10.79 -42.45 -7.68
N THR A 91 11.06 -42.67 -8.97
CA THR A 91 11.69 -43.91 -9.45
C THR A 91 13.21 -43.75 -9.43
N PHE A 92 13.88 -44.50 -8.57
CA PHE A 92 15.34 -44.62 -8.56
C PHE A 92 15.74 -45.81 -9.45
N LEU A 93 16.47 -45.54 -10.52
CA LEU A 93 17.08 -46.58 -11.35
C LEU A 93 18.50 -46.84 -10.83
N TYR A 94 18.73 -48.03 -10.28
CA TYR A 94 20.07 -48.49 -9.93
C TYR A 94 20.64 -49.29 -11.09
N PHE A 95 21.74 -48.81 -11.66
CA PHE A 95 22.53 -49.56 -12.63
C PHE A 95 23.73 -50.15 -11.91
N GLU A 96 23.81 -51.48 -11.88
CA GLU A 96 24.98 -52.18 -11.40
C GLU A 96 26.07 -52.07 -12.47
N GLY A 97 27.07 -51.24 -12.20
CA GLY A 97 28.23 -51.08 -13.09
C GLY A 97 29.05 -52.37 -13.06
N ILE A 98 28.94 -53.19 -14.10
CA ILE A 98 29.80 -54.36 -14.28
C ILE A 98 31.22 -53.85 -14.54
N SER A 99 32.02 -53.83 -13.48
CA SER A 99 33.45 -53.54 -13.54
C SER A 99 34.17 -54.74 -14.14
N THR A 100 34.59 -54.66 -15.40
CA THR A 100 35.40 -55.69 -16.08
C THR A 100 36.87 -55.65 -15.66
N PHE A 101 37.20 -55.07 -14.50
CA PHE A 101 38.58 -55.02 -14.02
C PHE A 101 38.98 -56.38 -13.41
N PHE A 102 39.99 -56.98 -14.04
CA PHE A 102 40.55 -58.30 -13.75
C PHE A 102 41.11 -58.40 -12.31
N LYS A 103 40.53 -59.25 -11.46
CA LYS A 103 40.94 -59.49 -10.06
C LYS A 103 41.95 -60.65 -9.91
N GLY A 104 42.93 -60.78 -10.80
CA GLY A 104 43.90 -61.87 -10.75
C GLY A 104 45.30 -61.49 -11.23
N SER A 105 46.29 -62.33 -10.89
CA SER A 105 47.61 -62.31 -11.51
C SER A 105 47.51 -62.96 -12.89
N LEU A 106 47.68 -62.16 -13.95
CA LEU A 106 47.79 -62.67 -15.31
C LEU A 106 49.14 -63.40 -15.43
N PHE A 107 49.14 -64.70 -15.19
CA PHE A 107 50.28 -65.56 -15.51
C PHE A 107 50.34 -65.76 -17.02
N ALA A 108 50.73 -64.70 -17.74
CA ALA A 108 51.22 -64.87 -19.10
C ALA A 108 52.39 -65.84 -19.03
N LEU A 109 52.29 -66.97 -19.73
CA LEU A 109 53.27 -68.04 -19.74
C LEU A 109 54.62 -67.46 -20.19
N ARG A 110 55.55 -67.23 -19.26
CA ARG A 110 56.92 -66.77 -19.55
C ARG A 110 57.81 -67.92 -20.07
N ALA A 111 57.22 -68.88 -20.79
CA ALA A 111 57.98 -69.93 -21.44
C ALA A 111 58.50 -69.40 -22.79
N PRO A 112 59.73 -69.74 -23.18
CA PRO A 112 60.22 -69.44 -24.51
C PRO A 112 59.30 -70.08 -25.58
N PRO A 113 59.11 -69.44 -26.74
CA PRO A 113 58.25 -69.95 -27.80
C PRO A 113 58.68 -71.37 -28.19
N ALA A 114 57.73 -72.31 -28.20
CA ALA A 114 57.98 -73.65 -28.69
C ALA A 114 58.30 -73.57 -30.18
N ILE A 115 59.49 -74.03 -30.55
CA ILE A 115 59.93 -74.11 -31.94
C ILE A 115 59.16 -75.29 -32.56
N LEU A 116 58.33 -74.98 -33.57
CA LEU A 116 57.79 -75.95 -34.53
C LEU A 116 58.50 -75.71 -35.86
#